data_AF-A0A528N6Y8-F1
#
_entry.id   AF-A0A528N6Y8-F1
#
_cell.length_a   1.000
_cell.length_b   1.000
_cell.length_c   1.000
_cell.angle_alpha   90.00
_cell.angle_beta   90.00
_cell.angle_gamma   90.00
#
_symmetry.space_group_name_H-M   'P 1'
#
loop_
_entity.id
_entity.type
_entity.pdbx_description
1 polymer ?
#
loop_
_entity_poly.entity_id
_entity_poly.type
_entity_poly.pdbx_seq_one_letter_code
_entity_poly.pdbx_strand_id
1 'polypeptide(L)' 'VDIVFLTDAARTEGGLPPAIESKVEQHQEDIAELRDEIEANALLFNAIDSRRVQTEDVLAVEFDDPGKVVIYAAAKPPG' A
#
# COMPACT_ATOMS: atom_id res chain seq x y z
N VAL A 1 -6.37 5.57 10.46
CA VAL A 1 -5.68 4.98 9.29
C VAL A 1 -6.54 3.83 8.81
N ASP A 2 -7.01 3.92 7.57
CA ASP A 2 -7.74 2.87 6.89
C ASP A 2 -6.85 2.21 5.85
N ILE A 3 -7.16 0.95 5.51
CA ILE A 3 -6.43 0.20 4.49
C ILE A 3 -7.47 -0.33 3.50
N VAL A 4 -7.31 0.05 2.24
CA VAL A 4 -8.03 -0.48 1.10
C VAL A 4 -7.18 -1.60 0.49
N PHE A 5 -7.74 -2.82 0.49
CA PHE A 5 -7.11 -3.99 -0.09
C PHE A 5 -7.49 -4.10 -1.57
N LEU A 6 -6.49 -3.94 -2.44
CA LEU A 6 -6.59 -4.19 -3.87
C LEU A 6 -6.38 -5.69 -4.10
N THR A 7 -7.38 -6.49 -3.75
CA THR A 7 -7.24 -7.95 -3.68
C THR A 7 -6.93 -8.58 -5.03
N ASP A 8 -7.46 -8.00 -6.11
CA ASP A 8 -7.19 -8.37 -7.51
C ASP A 8 -5.77 -8.04 -7.96
N ALA A 9 -5.06 -7.19 -7.23
CA ALA A 9 -3.68 -6.83 -7.45
C ALA A 9 -2.69 -7.59 -6.55
N ALA A 10 -3.20 -8.44 -5.65
CA ALA A 10 -2.36 -9.21 -4.76
C ALA A 10 -1.48 -10.19 -5.57
N ARG A 11 -0.22 -10.38 -5.14
CA ARG A 11 0.69 -11.37 -5.77
C ARG A 11 0.09 -12.76 -5.84
N THR A 12 -0.73 -13.12 -4.86
CA THR A 12 -1.44 -14.42 -4.81
C THR A 12 -2.57 -14.56 -5.83
N GLU A 13 -3.03 -13.47 -6.44
CA GLU A 13 -4.06 -13.43 -7.49
C GLU A 13 -3.47 -13.24 -8.90
N GLY A 14 -2.15 -13.35 -9.04
CA GLY A 14 -1.46 -13.15 -10.32
C GLY A 14 -0.73 -11.82 -10.45
N GLY A 15 -0.73 -10.98 -9.41
CA GLY A 15 -0.01 -9.71 -9.37
C GLY A 15 -0.85 -8.52 -9.83
N LEU A 16 -0.19 -7.41 -10.12
CA LEU A 16 -0.86 -6.15 -10.47
C LEU A 16 -1.58 -6.27 -11.84
N PRO A 17 -2.82 -5.78 -11.98
CA PRO A 17 -3.45 -5.63 -13.29
C PRO A 17 -2.60 -4.73 -14.19
N PRO A 18 -2.57 -4.94 -15.52
CA PRO A 18 -1.66 -4.21 -16.43
C PRO A 18 -1.74 -2.69 -16.32
N ALA A 19 -2.93 -2.15 -16.09
CA ALA A 19 -3.12 -0.70 -15.93
C ALA A 19 -2.47 -0.15 -14.64
N ILE A 20 -2.46 -0.93 -13.56
CA ILE A 20 -1.82 -0.58 -12.30
C ILE A 20 -0.32 -0.84 -12.39
N GLU A 21 0.09 -1.97 -12.97
CA GLU A 21 1.49 -2.32 -13.20
C GLU A 21 2.23 -1.21 -13.96
N SER A 22 1.69 -0.76 -15.10
CA SER A 22 2.27 0.35 -15.87
C SER A 22 2.38 1.65 -15.06
N LYS A 23 1.48 1.89 -14.11
CA LYS A 23 1.53 3.07 -13.24
C LYS A 23 2.57 2.91 -12.13
N VAL A 24 2.68 1.72 -11.55
CA VAL A 24 3.73 1.40 -10.59
C VAL A 24 5.11 1.53 -11.22
N GLU A 25 5.30 1.05 -12.45
CA GLU A 25 6.56 1.23 -13.18
C GLU A 25 6.88 2.71 -13.44
N GLN A 26 5.88 3.51 -13.85
CA GLN A 26 6.04 4.96 -14.07
C GLN A 26 6.43 5.72 -12.79
N HIS A 27 6.04 5.22 -11.61
CA HIS A 27 6.21 5.88 -10.32
C HIS A 27 7.07 5.05 -9.35
N GLN A 28 7.93 4.16 -9.87
CA GLN A 28 8.63 3.19 -9.04
C GLN A 28 9.54 3.84 -7.98
N GLU A 29 10.15 4.98 -8.31
CA GLU A 29 11.02 5.72 -7.39
C GLU A 29 10.19 6.39 -6.28
N ASP A 30 9.09 7.05 -6.65
CA ASP A 30 8.15 7.67 -5.70
C ASP A 30 7.56 6.62 -4.74
N ILE A 31 7.21 5.43 -5.27
CA ILE A 31 6.67 4.32 -4.47
C ILE A 31 7.73 3.74 -3.55
N ALA A 32 8.99 3.66 -3.97
CA ALA A 32 10.08 3.21 -3.13
C ALA A 32 10.32 4.18 -1.96
N GLU A 33 10.37 5.48 -2.24
CA GLU A 33 10.51 6.52 -1.21
C GLU A 33 9.33 6.49 -0.23
N LEU A 34 8.09 6.37 -0.74
CA LEU A 34 6.90 6.23 0.10
C LEU A 34 7.01 5.05 1.09
N ARG A 35 7.57 3.93 0.65
CA ARG A 35 7.73 2.74 1.50
C ARG A 35 8.78 2.97 2.59
N ASP A 36 9.89 3.59 2.25
CA ASP A 36 10.91 3.99 3.22
C ASP A 36 10.33 4.96 4.27
N GLU A 37 9.50 5.92 3.84
CA GLU A 37 8.80 6.84 4.74
C GLU A 37 7.81 6.13 5.67
N ILE A 38 7.08 5.13 5.17
CA ILE A 38 6.17 4.30 5.98
C ILE A 38 6.95 3.55 7.06
N GLU A 39 8.08 2.94 6.71
CA GLU A 39 8.92 2.22 7.68
C GLU A 39 9.54 3.15 8.73
N ALA A 40 9.87 4.38 8.34
CA ALA A 40 10.34 5.40 9.28
C ALA A 40 9.23 5.95 10.19
N ASN A 41 7.95 5.82 9.82
CA ASN A 41 6.82 6.33 10.58
C ASN A 41 6.14 5.24 11.43
N ALA A 42 6.38 5.25 12.74
CA ALA A 42 5.83 4.26 13.66
C ALA A 42 4.29 4.15 13.63
N LEU A 43 3.54 5.24 13.37
CA LEU A 43 2.09 5.17 13.28
C LEU A 43 1.64 4.41 12.04
N LEU A 44 2.25 4.70 10.88
CA LEU A 44 1.90 4.07 9.61
C LEU A 44 2.38 2.62 9.55
N PHE A 45 3.62 2.36 9.98
CA PHE A 45 4.17 1.01 10.06
C PHE A 45 3.30 0.09 10.93
N ASN A 46 2.96 0.52 12.15
CA ASN A 46 2.07 -0.26 13.02
C ASN A 46 0.68 -0.46 12.42
N ALA A 47 0.16 0.52 11.66
CA ALA A 47 -1.13 0.38 11.02
C ALA A 47 -1.14 -0.74 9.97
N ILE A 48 -0.12 -0.82 9.11
CA ILE A 48 -0.02 -1.88 8.09
C ILE A 48 0.32 -3.25 8.70
N ASP A 49 1.25 -3.28 9.67
CA ASP A 49 1.68 -4.51 10.33
C ASP A 49 0.52 -5.17 11.11
N SER A 50 -0.30 -4.36 11.80
CA SER A 50 -1.49 -4.86 12.52
C SER A 50 -2.50 -5.59 11.64
N ARG A 51 -2.50 -5.30 10.33
CA ARG A 51 -3.35 -5.96 9.33
C ARG A 51 -2.60 -6.97 8.47
N ARG A 52 -1.35 -7.31 8.83
CA ARG A 52 -0.46 -8.24 8.11
C ARG A 52 -0.18 -7.81 6.66
N VAL A 53 -0.11 -6.51 6.42
CA VAL A 53 0.28 -5.94 5.13
C VAL A 53 1.78 -5.68 5.15
N GLN A 54 2.50 -6.17 4.13
CA GLN A 54 3.92 -5.87 3.97
C GLN A 54 4.09 -4.47 3.36
N THR A 55 5.12 -3.73 3.77
CA THR A 55 5.43 -2.41 3.18
C THR A 55 5.57 -2.48 1.66
N GLU A 56 6.19 -3.55 1.15
CA GLU A 56 6.37 -3.80 -0.28
C GLU A 56 5.07 -4.00 -1.06
N ASP A 57 3.94 -4.23 -0.40
CA ASP A 57 2.63 -4.36 -1.02
C ASP A 57 1.86 -3.02 -1.01
N VAL A 58 2.39 -1.97 -0.37
CA VAL A 58 1.77 -0.62 -0.39
C VAL A 58 2.07 0.06 -1.73
N LEU A 59 1.03 0.61 -2.35
CA LEU A 59 1.11 1.33 -3.64
C LEU A 59 0.87 2.83 -3.50
N ALA A 60 0.08 3.26 -2.52
CA ALA A 60 -0.25 4.66 -2.32
C ALA A 60 -0.73 4.94 -0.89
N VAL A 61 -0.55 6.19 -0.47
CA VAL A 61 -1.14 6.75 0.76
C VAL A 61 -1.86 8.05 0.41
N GLU A 62 -3.10 8.18 0.85
CA GLU A 62 -3.94 9.36 0.64
C GLU A 62 -4.29 10.02 1.98
N PHE A 63 -4.23 11.35 1.98
CA PHE A 63 -4.55 12.20 3.13
C PHE A 63 -5.80 13.02 2.77
N ASP A 64 -6.97 12.38 2.81
CA ASP A 64 -8.27 12.97 2.45
C ASP A 64 -8.62 14.23 3.27
N ASP A 65 -8.61 14.08 4.60
CA ASP A 65 -9.17 15.01 5.58
C ASP A 65 -8.20 15.15 6.77
N PRO A 66 -8.33 16.22 7.60
CA PRO A 66 -7.56 16.34 8.83
C PRO A 66 -7.75 15.11 9.73
N GLY A 67 -6.72 14.26 9.79
CA GLY A 67 -6.69 13.06 10.63
C GLY A 67 -7.12 11.76 9.94
N LYS A 68 -7.49 11.78 8.66
CA LYS A 68 -7.78 10.55 7.90
C LYS A 68 -6.63 10.24 6.93
N VAL A 69 -6.10 9.02 7.06
CA VAL A 69 -5.08 8.46 6.19
C VAL A 69 -5.63 7.16 5.62
N VAL A 70 -5.58 7.01 4.30
CA VAL A 70 -6.00 5.80 3.58
C VAL A 70 -4.77 5.20 2.91
N ILE A 71 -4.50 3.93 3.17
CA ILE A 71 -3.40 3.17 2.57
C ILE A 71 -3.99 2.21 1.53
N TYR A 72 -3.46 2.22 0.32
CA TYR A 72 -3.86 1.29 -0.74
C TYR A 72 -2.80 0.20 -0.88
N ALA A 73 -3.19 -1.06 -0.64
CA ALA A 73 -2.27 -2.19 -0.60
C ALA A 73 -2.70 -3.31 -1.56
N ALA A 74 -1.75 -3.79 -2.36
CA ALA A 74 -1.85 -4.98 -3.22
C ALA A 74 -1.76 -6.27 -2.39
N ALA A 75 -2.67 -6.43 -1.44
CA ALA A 75 -2.71 -7.52 -0.48
C ALA A 75 -4.14 -8.02 -0.28
N LYS A 76 -4.27 -9.14 0.42
CA LYS A 76 -5.57 -9.63 0.90
C LYS A 76 -5.80 -9.23 2.34
N PRO A 77 -7.05 -8.93 2.74
CA PRO A 77 -7.36 -8.74 4.15
C PRO A 77 -7.06 -10.03 4.94
N PRO A 78 -6.62 -9.92 6.20
CA PRO A 78 -6.50 -11.09 7.06
C PRO A 78 -7.87 -11.76 7.19
N GLY A 79 -7.91 -13.08 6.98
CA GLY A 79 -9.11 -13.91 7.15
C GLY A 79 -9.47 -14.15 8.61
#